data_AF-A0A9D7S2M5-F1
#
_entry.id   AF-A0A9D7S2M5-F1
#
_cell.length_a   1.000
_cell.length_b   1.000
_cell.length_c   1.000
_cell.angle_alpha   90.00
_cell.angle_beta   90.00
_cell.angle_gamma   90.00
#
_symmetry.space_group_name_H-M   'P 1'
#
loop_
_entity.id
_entity.type
_entity.pdbx_description
1 polymer ?
#
loop_
_entity_poly.entity_id
_entity_poly.type
_entity_poly.pdbx_seq_one_letter_code
_entity_poly.pdbx_strand_id
1 'polypeptide(L)'
;ALVDYTGRQVRPDKRGAITGLPPAILGRLDYRPEQWARQVMAVGSSFNRAMGQVESLIEKARAMGQCWLRGVAVARALARA
;
A
#
# COMPACT_ATOMS: atom_id res chain seq x y z
N ALA A 1 -8.65 7.47 -11.70
CA ALA A 1 -7.77 6.37 -12.15
C ALA A 1 -7.31 5.48 -10.99
N LEU A 2 -6.60 5.99 -9.97
CA LEU A 2 -6.03 5.15 -8.90
C LEU A 2 -7.08 4.43 -8.03
N VAL A 3 -8.14 5.13 -7.60
CA VAL A 3 -9.25 4.55 -6.82
C VAL A 3 -9.91 3.39 -7.57
N ASP A 4 -10.19 3.61 -8.85
CA ASP A 4 -10.80 2.64 -9.74
C ASP A 4 -9.88 1.42 -9.99
N TYR A 5 -8.59 1.64 -10.26
CA TYR A 5 -7.58 0.57 -10.33
C TYR A 5 -7.56 -0.26 -9.04
N THR A 6 -7.55 0.40 -7.88
CA THR A 6 -7.50 -0.24 -6.57
C THR A 6 -8.72 -1.13 -6.33
N GLY A 7 -9.94 -0.63 -6.58
CA GLY A 7 -11.17 -1.40 -6.40
C GLY A 7 -11.23 -2.65 -7.30
N ARG A 8 -10.60 -2.60 -8.49
CA ARG A 8 -10.54 -3.72 -9.43
C ARG A 8 -9.54 -4.80 -9.00
N GLN A 9 -8.43 -4.43 -8.35
CA GLN A 9 -7.43 -5.40 -7.85
C GLN A 9 -7.94 -6.28 -6.70
N VAL A 10 -8.93 -5.82 -5.93
CA VAL A 10 -9.46 -6.55 -4.76
C VAL A 10 -10.36 -7.72 -5.16
N ARG A 11 -10.96 -7.69 -6.36
CA ARG A 11 -11.95 -8.67 -6.83
C ARG A 11 -11.64 -9.09 -8.28
N PRO A 12 -10.57 -9.88 -8.50
CA PRO A 12 -10.23 -10.37 -9.84
C PRO A 12 -11.29 -11.30 -10.44
N ASP A 13 -12.13 -11.89 -9.58
CA ASP A 13 -13.23 -12.81 -9.89
C ASP A 13 -14.54 -12.11 -10.28
N LYS A 14 -14.61 -10.78 -10.20
CA LYS A 14 -15.83 -10.02 -10.52
C LYS A 14 -16.00 -9.85 -12.03
N ARG A 15 -17.22 -10.06 -12.52
CA ARG A 15 -17.61 -9.75 -13.91
C ARG A 15 -17.28 -8.27 -14.20
N GLY A 16 -16.43 -8.02 -15.20
CA GLY A 16 -15.86 -6.69 -15.48
C GLY A 16 -14.47 -6.45 -14.87
N ALA A 17 -13.76 -7.51 -14.45
CA ALA A 17 -12.34 -7.44 -14.13
C ALA A 17 -11.56 -6.89 -15.34
N ILE A 18 -10.87 -5.78 -15.15
CA ILE A 18 -10.19 -5.07 -16.24
C ILE A 18 -8.73 -5.47 -16.25
N THR A 19 -8.32 -6.06 -17.36
CA THR A 19 -6.93 -6.23 -17.76
C THR A 19 -6.42 -4.88 -18.30
N GLY A 20 -5.33 -4.37 -17.72
CA GLY A 20 -4.81 -3.07 -18.10
C GLY A 20 -3.57 -2.69 -17.31
N LEU A 21 -2.79 -1.76 -17.85
CA LEU A 21 -1.55 -1.31 -17.22
C LEU A 21 -1.84 -0.59 -15.89
N PRO A 22 -0.99 -0.79 -14.87
CA PRO A 22 -1.06 -0.02 -13.64
C PRO A 22 -1.01 1.49 -13.92
N PRO A 23 -1.75 2.31 -13.17
CA PRO A 23 -1.73 3.76 -13.39
C PRO A 23 -0.33 4.31 -13.11
N ALA A 24 0.19 5.14 -14.02
CA ALA A 24 1.56 5.69 -13.97
C ALA A 24 1.89 6.44 -12.67
N ILE A 25 0.88 6.91 -11.93
CA ILE A 25 1.05 7.54 -10.62
C ILE A 25 1.69 6.59 -9.60
N LEU A 26 1.52 5.27 -9.72
CA LEU A 26 2.17 4.31 -8.83
C LEU A 26 3.69 4.38 -8.98
N GLY A 27 4.21 4.40 -10.21
CA GLY A 27 5.64 4.58 -10.46
C GLY A 27 6.17 5.92 -9.94
N ARG A 28 5.38 7.01 -10.06
CA ARG A 28 5.75 8.33 -9.52
C ARG A 28 5.80 8.39 -8.00
N LEU A 29 5.06 7.52 -7.32
CA LEU A 29 5.05 7.37 -5.87
C LEU A 29 5.99 6.26 -5.39
N ASP A 30 6.83 5.72 -6.29
CA ASP A 30 7.73 4.61 -6.03
C ASP A 30 7.00 3.36 -5.47
N TYR A 31 5.82 3.08 -6.03
CA TYR A 31 5.01 1.93 -5.69
C TYR A 31 5.01 0.91 -6.82
N ARG A 32 5.37 -0.33 -6.48
CA ARG A 32 5.05 -1.49 -7.32
C ARG A 32 3.55 -1.79 -7.26
N PRO A 33 2.90 -2.15 -8.39
CA PRO A 33 1.46 -2.39 -8.44
C PRO A 33 0.96 -3.45 -7.45
N GLU A 34 1.73 -4.52 -7.26
CA GLU A 34 1.43 -5.66 -6.38
C GLU A 34 1.64 -5.28 -4.91
N GLN A 35 2.61 -4.39 -4.64
CA GLN A 35 2.85 -3.84 -3.31
C GLN A 35 1.72 -2.89 -2.91
N TRP A 36 1.26 -2.05 -3.84
CA TRP A 36 0.13 -1.16 -3.62
C TRP A 36 -1.14 -1.93 -3.23
N ALA A 37 -1.54 -2.93 -4.01
CA ALA A 37 -2.76 -3.70 -3.73
C ALA A 37 -2.71 -4.38 -2.35
N ARG A 38 -1.58 -5.01 -2.01
CA ARG A 38 -1.39 -5.66 -0.70
C ARG A 38 -1.43 -4.67 0.45
N GLN A 39 -0.80 -3.49 0.29
CA GLN A 39 -0.84 -2.46 1.32
C GLN A 39 -2.26 -1.94 1.52
N VAL A 40 -2.96 -1.52 0.45
CA VAL A 40 -4.32 -0.97 0.58
C VAL A 40 -5.29 -1.96 1.26
N MET A 41 -5.19 -3.25 0.96
CA MET A 41 -6.00 -4.28 1.61
C MET A 41 -5.73 -4.45 3.12
N ALA A 42 -4.59 -3.97 3.59
CA ALA A 42 -4.20 -4.01 4.99
C ALA A 42 -4.55 -2.72 5.77
N VAL A 43 -5.15 -1.71 5.11
CA VAL A 43 -5.73 -0.54 5.79
C VAL A 43 -6.81 -1.01 6.77
N GLY A 44 -6.78 -0.52 8.00
CA GLY A 44 -7.81 -0.80 9.02
C GLY A 44 -7.55 -2.07 9.83
N SER A 45 -6.67 -2.97 9.39
CA SER A 45 -6.27 -4.17 10.14
C SER A 45 -4.85 -4.06 10.66
N SER A 46 -3.89 -3.97 9.74
CA SER A 46 -2.46 -3.98 10.01
C SER A 46 -1.84 -2.59 10.01
N PHE A 47 -2.44 -1.65 9.29
CA PHE A 47 -2.12 -0.23 9.34
C PHE A 47 -3.23 0.53 10.05
N ASN A 48 -2.85 1.40 11.00
CA ASN A 48 -3.79 2.16 11.82
C ASN A 48 -3.68 3.67 11.53
N ARG A 49 -2.51 4.28 11.82
CA ARG A 49 -2.32 5.74 11.70
C ARG A 49 -1.61 6.18 10.43
N ALA A 50 -0.83 5.30 9.82
CA ALA A 50 -0.08 5.56 8.59
C ALA A 50 0.15 4.25 7.84
N MET A 51 0.32 4.37 6.52
CA MET A 51 0.67 3.31 5.58
C MET A 51 1.76 3.85 4.66
N GLY A 52 2.67 3.00 4.21
CA GLY A 52 3.81 3.46 3.41
C GLY A 52 4.86 2.39 3.21
N GLN A 53 5.95 2.78 2.56
CA GLN A 53 7.21 2.06 2.63
C GLN A 53 7.75 2.07 4.07
N VAL A 54 8.69 1.18 4.37
CA VAL A 54 9.24 1.01 5.73
C VAL A 54 9.90 2.31 6.21
N GLU A 55 10.63 2.94 5.32
CA GLU A 55 11.39 4.17 5.51
C GLU A 55 10.45 5.33 5.84
N SER A 56 9.40 5.50 5.04
CA SER A 56 8.38 6.53 5.26
C SER A 56 7.64 6.35 6.59
N LEU A 57 7.41 5.12 7.04
CA LEU A 57 6.79 4.85 8.34
C LEU A 57 7.73 5.19 9.51
N ILE A 58 9.04 4.93 9.36
CA ILE A 58 10.04 5.28 10.37
C ILE A 58 10.18 6.81 10.45
N GLU A 59 10.27 7.49 9.31
CA GLU A 59 10.32 8.96 9.26
C GLU A 59 9.07 9.59 9.87
N LYS A 60 7.88 9.05 9.55
CA LYS A 60 6.63 9.53 10.13
C LYS A 60 6.58 9.30 11.63
N ALA A 61 7.07 8.16 12.14
CA ALA A 61 7.15 7.90 13.57
C ALA A 61 8.02 8.96 14.27
N ARG A 62 9.21 9.24 13.72
CA ARG A 62 10.12 10.28 14.23
C ARG A 62 9.49 11.66 14.22
N ALA A 63 8.84 12.05 13.12
CA ALA A 63 8.14 13.33 13.00
C ALA A 63 6.99 13.48 14.00
N MET A 64 6.45 12.37 14.50
CA MET A 64 5.40 12.33 15.53
C MET A 64 5.96 12.21 16.95
N GLY A 65 7.29 12.22 17.13
CA GLY A 65 7.95 12.00 18.42
C GLY A 65 7.79 10.56 18.95
N GLN A 66 7.52 9.59 18.07
CA GLN A 66 7.30 8.19 18.43
C GLN A 66 8.48 7.32 18.00
N CYS A 67 8.78 6.28 18.78
CA CYS A 67 9.82 5.32 18.43
C CYS A 67 9.40 4.35 17.31
N TRP A 68 8.09 4.16 17.09
CA TRP A 68 7.56 3.24 16.09
C TRP A 68 6.11 3.57 15.70
N LEU A 69 5.66 3.02 14.57
CA LEU A 69 4.25 3.03 14.15
C LEU A 69 3.78 1.60 13.85
N ARG A 70 2.51 1.33 14.19
CA ARG A 70 1.86 0.06 13.84
C ARG A 70 1.78 -0.07 12.32
N GLY A 71 2.26 -1.21 11.81
CA GLY A 71 2.34 -1.49 10.38
C GLY A 71 3.78 -1.62 9.85
N VAL A 72 4.82 -1.22 10.60
CA VAL A 72 6.22 -1.36 10.16
C VAL A 72 6.61 -2.82 9.86
N ALA A 73 6.19 -3.77 10.70
CA ALA A 73 6.43 -5.19 10.47
C ALA A 73 5.73 -5.70 9.19
N VAL A 74 4.51 -5.24 8.92
CA VAL A 74 3.76 -5.59 7.71
C VAL A 74 4.38 -4.96 6.47
N ALA A 75 4.78 -3.69 6.53
CA ALA A 75 5.52 -3.04 5.45
C ALA A 75 6.82 -3.79 5.12
N ARG A 76 7.56 -4.26 6.14
CA ARG A 76 8.76 -5.10 5.95
C ARG A 76 8.44 -6.43 5.28
N ALA A 77 7.37 -7.12 5.70
CA ALA A 77 6.96 -8.37 5.09
C ALA A 77 6.55 -8.18 3.63
N LEU A 78 5.81 -7.11 3.33
CA LEU A 78 5.37 -6.77 1.98
C LEU A 78 6.51 -6.32 1.06
N ALA A 79 7.58 -5.72 1.60
CA ALA A 79 8.75 -5.33 0.82
C ALA A 79 9.58 -6.54 0.35
N ARG A 80 9.58 -7.64 1.12
CA ARG A 80 10.35 -8.86 0.82
C ARG A 80 9.67 -9.83 -0.15
N ALA A 81 8.37 -9.68 -0.35
CA ALA A 81 7.55 -10.49 -1.24
C ALA A 81 7.23 -9.71 -2.52
#